data_AF-A0A7H8RCQ9-F1
#
_entry.id   AF-A0A7H8RCQ9-F1
#
_cell.length_a   1.000
_cell.length_b   1.000
_cell.length_c   1.000
_cell.angle_alpha   90.00
_cell.angle_beta   90.00
_cell.angle_gamma   90.00
#
_symmetry.space_group_name_H-M   'P 1'
#
loop_
_entity.id
_entity.type
_entity.pdbx_description
1 polymer ?
#
loop_
_entity_poly.entity_id
_entity_poly.type
_entity_poly.pdbx_seq_one_letter_code
_entity_poly.pdbx_strand_id
1 'polypeptide(L)'
;MLQFLGPPTPSRYSRHQPQNETLKELNVGYLLIEYIEQSKGEMLSSTWSLKRDDAKLRANFFRDLSRIFLSLSKTPVSRIGSFIIDQNGFIRLQNRPLSLGIQDLENERIPTDMPRDYTYSTVESYVVDTLAYHDNRIRHQPNAINDTGDYIYQTSALTMMRAVFPSFFPSFFRRDLRRGPFIFSLTDLHQSNIFVDENWHITSLVDLEWACSLPVEMVQPPHWFTALAVDKMVSEEYDKFRQEFMSILTTEEEENHRSRHGGFPATLKLSDVMRTTWNNGTFWYSLALSSPTGIF
;
A
#
# COMPACT_ATOMS: atom_id res chain seq x y z
N MET A 1 25.34 4.22 12.14
CA MET A 1 24.88 3.05 12.91
C MET A 1 24.42 2.01 11.91
N LEU A 2 25.30 1.07 11.59
CA LEU A 2 25.07 -0.05 10.67
C LEU A 2 24.58 -1.24 11.49
N GLN A 3 23.30 -1.59 11.39
CA GLN A 3 22.77 -2.86 11.89
C GLN A 3 21.38 -3.08 11.27
N PHE A 4 21.32 -3.83 10.17
CA PHE A 4 20.17 -4.66 9.70
C PHE A 4 20.50 -5.31 8.35
N LEU A 5 21.70 -5.88 8.20
CA LEU A 5 21.96 -6.84 7.13
C LEU A 5 22.15 -8.19 7.80
N GLY A 6 21.02 -8.82 8.15
CA GLY A 6 21.00 -10.26 8.37
C GLY A 6 21.50 -10.98 7.11
N PRO A 7 21.85 -12.27 7.20
CA PRO A 7 22.20 -13.05 6.02
C PRO A 7 21.07 -12.94 4.97
N PRO A 8 21.41 -12.96 3.68
CA PRO A 8 20.40 -12.85 2.62
C PRO A 8 19.33 -13.93 2.79
N THR A 9 18.06 -13.51 2.78
CA THR A 9 16.93 -14.43 2.99
C THR A 9 16.68 -15.22 1.71
N PRO A 10 16.86 -16.55 1.70
CA PRO A 10 16.50 -17.36 0.53
C PRO A 10 14.99 -17.33 0.34
N SER A 11 14.54 -17.21 -0.90
CA SER A 11 13.14 -17.44 -1.25
C SER A 11 12.81 -18.93 -1.13
N ARG A 12 11.53 -19.25 -0.90
CA ARG A 12 11.05 -20.63 -0.96
C ARG A 12 10.80 -21.10 -2.40
N TYR A 13 10.99 -20.23 -3.37
CA TYR A 13 10.80 -20.54 -4.77
C TYR A 13 12.04 -21.24 -5.32
N SER A 14 11.81 -22.36 -6.00
CA SER A 14 12.84 -23.08 -6.73
C SER A 14 12.70 -22.77 -8.21
N ARG A 15 13.80 -22.40 -8.86
CA ARG A 15 13.80 -22.22 -10.30
C ARG A 15 13.48 -23.55 -10.97
N HIS A 16 12.37 -23.62 -11.70
CA HIS A 16 12.06 -24.78 -12.53
C HIS A 16 13.07 -24.85 -13.67
N GLN A 17 13.95 -25.85 -13.63
CA GLN A 17 14.81 -26.20 -14.75
C GLN A 17 14.13 -27.34 -15.52
N PRO A 18 13.55 -27.08 -16.71
CA PRO A 18 12.91 -28.14 -17.48
C PRO A 18 13.95 -29.19 -17.88
N GLN A 19 13.85 -30.36 -17.27
CA GLN A 19 14.70 -31.52 -17.58
C GLN A 19 14.28 -32.20 -18.90
N ASN A 20 13.04 -31.97 -19.35
CA ASN A 20 12.44 -32.63 -20.50
C ASN A 20 12.53 -31.75 -21.76
N GLU A 21 13.20 -32.21 -22.81
CA GLU A 21 13.35 -31.45 -24.07
C GLU A 21 12.02 -31.13 -24.74
N THR A 22 11.01 -32.01 -24.60
CA THR A 22 9.67 -31.81 -25.16
C THR A 22 8.95 -30.59 -24.57
N LEU A 23 9.17 -30.27 -23.29
CA LEU A 23 8.62 -29.05 -22.66
C LEU A 23 9.38 -27.79 -23.08
N LYS A 24 10.66 -27.92 -23.47
CA LYS A 24 11.40 -26.80 -24.07
C LYS A 24 10.87 -26.47 -25.47
N GLU A 25 10.47 -27.48 -26.24
CA GLU A 25 9.93 -27.30 -27.60
C GLU A 25 8.53 -26.69 -27.62
N LEU A 26 7.70 -26.96 -26.61
CA LEU A 26 6.33 -26.48 -26.56
C LEU A 26 6.22 -24.96 -26.37
N ASN A 27 7.26 -24.30 -25.84
CA ASN A 27 7.28 -22.84 -25.57
C ASN A 27 6.01 -22.30 -24.89
N VAL A 28 5.36 -23.11 -24.04
CA VAL A 28 4.15 -22.71 -23.31
C VAL A 28 4.54 -22.34 -21.89
N GLY A 29 4.28 -21.10 -21.49
CA GLY A 29 4.32 -20.68 -20.09
C GLY A 29 3.03 -21.07 -19.37
N TYR A 30 3.13 -21.55 -18.14
CA TYR A 30 1.98 -21.80 -17.28
C TYR A 30 2.23 -21.19 -15.89
N LEU A 31 1.15 -20.81 -15.21
CA LEU A 31 1.19 -20.28 -13.86
C LEU A 31 0.40 -21.24 -12.96
N LEU A 32 1.03 -21.72 -11.90
CA LEU A 32 0.36 -22.50 -10.85
C LEU A 32 0.00 -21.53 -9.73
N ILE A 33 -1.29 -21.42 -9.44
CA ILE A 33 -1.81 -20.54 -8.39
C ILE A 33 -2.60 -21.41 -7.42
N GLU A 34 -2.54 -21.08 -6.14
CA GLU A 34 -3.42 -21.67 -5.14
C GLU A 34 -4.88 -21.33 -5.45
N TYR A 35 -5.74 -22.35 -5.38
CA TYR A 35 -7.18 -22.17 -5.52
C TYR A 35 -7.82 -22.12 -4.13
N ILE A 36 -8.48 -21.00 -3.82
CA ILE A 36 -9.21 -20.83 -2.56
C ILE A 36 -10.61 -21.43 -2.75
N GLU A 37 -10.86 -22.56 -2.08
CA GLU A 37 -12.19 -23.19 -2.07
C GLU A 37 -13.22 -22.27 -1.42
N GLN A 38 -14.45 -22.28 -1.93
CA GLN A 38 -15.56 -21.49 -1.37
C GLN A 38 -15.85 -21.82 0.11
N SER A 39 -15.54 -23.04 0.53
CA SER A 39 -15.63 -23.50 1.94
C SER A 39 -14.64 -22.79 2.87
N LYS A 40 -13.53 -22.26 2.34
CA LYS A 40 -12.48 -21.55 3.10
C LYS A 40 -12.73 -20.04 3.17
N GLY A 41 -13.57 -19.50 2.30
CA GLY A 41 -13.96 -18.10 2.31
C GLY A 41 -14.50 -17.63 0.97
N GLU A 42 -15.20 -16.51 1.00
CA GLU A 42 -15.68 -15.79 -0.18
C GLU A 42 -15.03 -14.41 -0.25
N MET A 43 -14.95 -13.82 -1.45
CA MET A 43 -14.46 -12.45 -1.61
C MET A 43 -15.32 -11.49 -0.81
N LEU A 44 -14.70 -10.59 -0.04
CA LEU A 44 -15.39 -9.59 0.76
C LEU A 44 -16.27 -8.69 -0.12
N SER A 45 -15.84 -8.41 -1.35
CA SER A 45 -16.59 -7.63 -2.34
C SER A 45 -17.99 -8.21 -2.63
N SER A 46 -18.17 -9.53 -2.52
CA SER A 46 -19.44 -10.20 -2.79
C SER A 46 -20.52 -9.86 -1.76
N THR A 47 -20.12 -9.51 -0.53
CA THR A 47 -21.06 -9.22 0.57
C THR A 47 -20.92 -7.82 1.18
N TRP A 48 -19.86 -7.07 0.82
CA TRP A 48 -19.56 -5.76 1.41
C TRP A 48 -20.73 -4.78 1.34
N SER A 49 -21.30 -4.56 0.15
CA SER A 49 -22.38 -3.58 -0.06
C SER A 49 -23.66 -3.89 0.73
N LEU A 50 -23.92 -5.18 1.00
CA LEU A 50 -25.12 -5.64 1.69
C LEU A 50 -24.94 -5.74 3.21
N LYS A 51 -23.73 -6.04 3.69
CA LYS A 51 -23.46 -6.40 5.09
C LYS A 51 -22.57 -5.40 5.84
N ARG A 52 -21.98 -4.39 5.18
CA ARG A 52 -21.04 -3.44 5.84
C ARG A 52 -21.64 -2.66 6.99
N ASP A 53 -22.95 -2.51 7.05
CA ASP A 53 -23.63 -1.80 8.14
C ASP A 53 -23.83 -2.68 9.39
N ASP A 54 -23.68 -4.01 9.27
CA ASP A 54 -23.66 -4.92 10.42
C ASP A 54 -22.41 -4.67 11.28
N ALA A 55 -22.63 -4.11 12.47
CA ALA A 55 -21.56 -3.73 13.38
C ALA A 55 -20.73 -4.92 13.88
N LYS A 56 -21.32 -6.12 14.00
CA LYS A 56 -20.59 -7.30 14.48
C LYS A 56 -19.65 -7.81 13.41
N LEU A 57 -20.14 -7.96 12.17
CA LEU A 57 -19.33 -8.39 11.04
C LEU A 57 -18.19 -7.39 10.77
N ARG A 58 -18.51 -6.09 10.76
CA ARG A 58 -17.53 -5.03 10.55
C ARG A 58 -16.46 -5.01 11.65
N ALA A 59 -16.84 -5.17 12.91
CA ALA A 59 -15.88 -5.23 14.02
C ALA A 59 -14.95 -6.45 13.93
N ASN A 60 -15.45 -7.61 13.49
CA ASN A 60 -14.62 -8.80 13.25
C ASN A 60 -13.61 -8.55 12.14
N PHE A 61 -14.06 -8.02 11.00
CA PHE A 61 -13.20 -7.67 9.88
C PHE A 61 -12.12 -6.66 10.28
N PHE A 62 -12.51 -5.55 10.94
CA PHE A 62 -11.57 -4.52 11.38
C PHE A 62 -10.55 -5.04 12.39
N ARG A 63 -10.92 -6.01 13.22
CA ARG A 63 -10.00 -6.67 14.15
C ARG A 63 -8.92 -7.44 13.41
N ASP A 64 -9.29 -8.28 12.46
CA ASP A 64 -8.33 -9.08 11.69
C ASP A 64 -7.47 -8.20 10.78
N LEU A 65 -8.06 -7.17 10.16
CA LEU A 65 -7.33 -6.17 9.40
C LEU A 65 -6.31 -5.42 10.26
N SER A 66 -6.70 -5.02 11.48
CA SER A 66 -5.80 -4.37 12.44
C SER A 66 -4.61 -5.27 12.78
N ARG A 67 -4.84 -6.56 13.02
CA ARG A 67 -3.78 -7.54 13.28
C ARG A 67 -2.81 -7.66 12.10
N ILE A 68 -3.31 -7.64 10.86
CA ILE A 68 -2.48 -7.67 9.65
C ILE A 68 -1.60 -6.41 9.57
N PHE A 69 -2.19 -5.22 9.73
CA PHE A 69 -1.45 -3.94 9.73
C PHE A 69 -0.37 -3.90 10.81
N LEU A 70 -0.71 -4.31 12.03
CA LEU A 70 0.24 -4.40 13.14
C LEU A 70 1.32 -5.46 12.87
N SER A 71 0.98 -6.58 12.24
CA SER A 71 1.95 -7.62 11.87
C SER A 71 2.98 -7.11 10.87
N LEU A 72 2.52 -6.45 9.80
CA LEU A 72 3.39 -5.84 8.78
C LEU A 72 4.26 -4.72 9.36
N SER A 73 3.72 -3.95 10.30
CA SER A 73 4.43 -2.85 10.94
C SER A 73 5.51 -3.30 11.95
N LYS A 74 5.53 -4.58 12.34
CA LYS A 74 6.53 -5.10 13.31
C LYS A 74 7.95 -5.09 12.78
N THR A 75 8.14 -5.15 11.47
CA THR A 75 9.48 -5.27 10.85
C THR A 75 9.69 -4.14 9.85
N PRO A 76 10.20 -2.98 10.30
CA PRO A 76 10.59 -1.92 9.41
C PRO A 76 11.67 -2.39 8.43
N VAL A 77 11.59 -1.90 7.20
CA VAL A 77 12.61 -2.14 6.18
C VAL A 77 13.48 -0.90 6.00
N SER A 78 14.65 -1.08 5.39
CA SER A 78 15.69 -0.03 5.34
C SER A 78 15.42 1.08 4.30
N ARG A 79 14.56 0.83 3.31
CA ARG A 79 14.32 1.71 2.16
C ARG A 79 12.87 1.63 1.69
N ILE A 80 12.42 2.63 0.93
CA ILE A 80 11.16 2.60 0.18
C ILE A 80 11.46 1.91 -1.16
N GLY A 81 10.74 0.84 -1.47
CA GLY A 81 11.01 -0.01 -2.63
C GLY A 81 10.17 -1.28 -2.63
N SER A 82 10.39 -2.14 -3.62
CA SER A 82 9.74 -3.45 -3.71
C SER A 82 10.77 -4.57 -3.63
N PHE A 83 10.35 -5.72 -3.12
CA PHE A 83 11.20 -6.89 -3.06
C PHE A 83 11.25 -7.59 -4.43
N ILE A 84 12.43 -8.12 -4.76
CA ILE A 84 12.64 -9.03 -5.89
C ILE A 84 13.17 -10.36 -5.38
N ILE A 85 13.01 -11.39 -6.19
CA ILE A 85 13.78 -12.62 -6.07
C ILE A 85 14.90 -12.52 -7.10
N ASP A 86 16.15 -12.45 -6.62
CA ASP A 86 17.31 -12.35 -7.50
C ASP A 86 17.55 -13.67 -8.26
N GLN A 87 18.49 -13.66 -9.21
CA GLN A 87 18.82 -14.84 -10.03
C GLN A 87 19.34 -16.03 -9.22
N ASN A 88 19.80 -15.79 -7.98
CA ASN A 88 20.28 -16.80 -7.04
C ASN A 88 19.17 -17.25 -6.08
N GLY A 89 17.94 -16.78 -6.26
CA GLY A 89 16.78 -17.16 -5.46
C GLY A 89 16.69 -16.44 -4.12
N PHE A 90 17.42 -15.33 -3.89
CA PHE A 90 17.32 -14.57 -2.64
C PHE A 90 16.37 -13.39 -2.75
N ILE A 91 15.66 -13.12 -1.65
CA ILE A 91 14.78 -11.97 -1.51
C ILE A 91 15.63 -10.71 -1.28
N ARG A 92 15.47 -9.70 -2.14
CA ARG A 92 16.24 -8.44 -2.10
C ARG A 92 15.31 -7.24 -2.21
N LEU A 93 15.50 -6.23 -1.36
CA LEU A 93 14.84 -4.93 -1.51
C LEU A 93 15.65 -4.07 -2.49
N GLN A 94 15.41 -4.28 -3.80
CA GLN A 94 16.22 -3.69 -4.87
C GLN A 94 15.40 -3.14 -6.04
N ASN A 95 14.08 -3.28 -6.02
CA ASN A 95 13.21 -2.67 -7.03
C ASN A 95 12.61 -1.36 -6.50
N ARG A 96 12.24 -0.45 -7.40
CA ARG A 96 11.46 0.75 -7.04
C ARG A 96 10.11 0.37 -6.41
N PRO A 97 9.47 1.28 -5.66
CA PRO A 97 8.08 1.09 -5.25
C PRO A 97 7.24 0.82 -6.50
N LEU A 98 6.56 -0.31 -6.55
CA LEU A 98 5.80 -0.75 -7.71
C LEU A 98 4.32 -0.77 -7.33
N SER A 99 3.62 0.31 -7.67
CA SER A 99 2.17 0.38 -7.58
C SER A 99 1.52 0.00 -8.91
N LEU A 100 0.25 -0.38 -8.87
CA LEU A 100 -0.57 -0.65 -10.05
C LEU A 100 -0.48 0.49 -11.08
N GLY A 101 -0.60 1.75 -10.63
CA GLY A 101 -0.52 2.91 -11.51
C GLY A 101 0.81 3.07 -12.24
N ILE A 102 1.94 2.75 -11.60
CA ILE A 102 3.26 2.75 -12.25
C ILE A 102 3.30 1.70 -13.37
N GLN A 103 2.75 0.52 -13.13
CA GLN A 103 2.70 -0.55 -14.13
C GLN A 103 1.79 -0.18 -15.30
N ASP A 104 0.61 0.41 -15.02
CA ASP A 104 -0.33 0.82 -16.07
C ASP A 104 0.31 1.82 -17.05
N LEU A 105 1.04 2.81 -16.54
CA LEU A 105 1.79 3.75 -17.40
C LEU A 105 2.86 3.04 -18.23
N GLU A 106 3.61 2.10 -17.65
CA GLU A 106 4.61 1.33 -18.40
C GLU A 106 3.97 0.49 -19.52
N ASN A 107 2.82 -0.12 -19.25
CA ASN A 107 2.05 -0.88 -20.25
C ASN A 107 1.61 0.01 -21.42
N GLU A 108 1.25 1.27 -21.13
CA GLU A 108 0.92 2.30 -22.12
C GLU A 108 2.16 2.96 -22.77
N ARG A 109 3.37 2.51 -22.40
CA ARG A 109 4.67 3.07 -22.85
C ARG A 109 4.88 4.54 -22.46
N ILE A 110 4.28 4.96 -21.35
CA ILE A 110 4.46 6.28 -20.76
C ILE A 110 5.68 6.25 -19.84
N PRO A 111 6.63 7.20 -19.97
CA PRO A 111 7.81 7.24 -19.11
C PRO A 111 7.40 7.53 -17.66
N THR A 112 7.89 6.72 -16.71
CA THR A 112 7.66 6.94 -15.28
C THR A 112 8.78 7.74 -14.62
N ASP A 113 9.94 7.83 -15.28
CA ASP A 113 11.19 8.43 -14.77
C ASP A 113 11.66 7.88 -13.41
N MET A 114 11.17 6.69 -13.03
CA MET A 114 11.58 5.95 -11.84
C MET A 114 12.31 4.69 -12.30
N PRO A 115 13.65 4.58 -12.25
CA PRO A 115 14.35 3.37 -12.70
C PRO A 115 13.97 2.14 -11.87
N ARG A 116 13.89 0.96 -12.51
CA ARG A 116 13.49 -0.28 -11.83
C ARG A 116 14.47 -0.68 -10.72
N ASP A 117 15.77 -0.46 -10.90
CA ASP A 117 16.83 -0.80 -9.94
C ASP A 117 17.07 0.28 -8.86
N TYR A 118 16.11 1.19 -8.67
CA TYR A 118 16.24 2.30 -7.75
C TYR A 118 15.36 2.14 -6.51
N THR A 119 15.86 2.54 -5.34
CA THR A 119 15.10 2.53 -4.08
C THR A 119 15.36 3.84 -3.33
N TYR A 120 14.39 4.31 -2.55
CA TYR A 120 14.50 5.61 -1.88
C TYR A 120 14.96 5.47 -0.44
N SER A 121 15.81 6.41 -0.01
CA SER A 121 16.27 6.50 1.39
C SER A 121 15.55 7.57 2.20
N THR A 122 14.79 8.45 1.54
CA THR A 122 14.03 9.51 2.20
C THR A 122 12.64 9.65 1.59
N VAL A 123 11.68 10.08 2.42
CA VAL A 123 10.32 10.39 2.00
C VAL A 123 10.31 11.47 0.92
N GLU A 124 11.15 12.50 1.08
CA GLU A 124 11.25 13.64 0.15
C GLU A 124 11.55 13.19 -1.28
N SER A 125 12.58 12.35 -1.45
CA SER A 125 12.96 11.85 -2.78
C SER A 125 11.86 11.01 -3.42
N TYR A 126 11.13 10.22 -2.62
CA TYR A 126 10.04 9.39 -3.11
C TYR A 126 8.83 10.23 -3.57
N VAL A 127 8.47 11.26 -2.80
CA VAL A 127 7.34 12.13 -3.13
C VAL A 127 7.62 12.95 -4.38
N VAL A 128 8.84 13.46 -4.55
CA VAL A 128 9.23 14.24 -5.74
C VAL A 128 9.07 13.39 -7.00
N ASP A 129 9.57 12.15 -7.01
CA ASP A 129 9.45 11.27 -8.17
C ASP A 129 7.99 10.81 -8.40
N THR A 130 7.22 10.59 -7.33
CA THR A 130 5.78 10.29 -7.44
C THR A 130 5.01 11.46 -8.08
N LEU A 131 5.38 12.71 -7.77
CA LEU A 131 4.79 13.88 -8.42
C LEU A 131 5.20 14.01 -9.90
N ALA A 132 6.43 13.61 -10.25
CA ALA A 132 6.87 13.57 -11.65
C ALA A 132 6.14 12.47 -12.45
N TYR A 133 5.86 11.32 -11.82
CA TYR A 133 5.00 10.27 -12.37
C TYR A 133 3.64 10.82 -12.82
N HIS A 134 2.99 11.68 -12.02
CA HIS A 134 1.73 12.31 -12.39
C HIS A 134 1.87 13.35 -13.52
N ASP A 135 2.98 14.09 -13.59
CA ASP A 135 3.25 14.97 -14.74
C ASP A 135 3.34 14.18 -16.04
N ASN A 136 4.02 13.04 -16.01
CA ASN A 136 4.19 12.22 -17.19
C ASN A 136 2.87 11.60 -17.65
N ARG A 137 1.99 11.24 -16.72
CA ARG A 137 0.61 10.85 -17.03
C ARG A 137 -0.10 11.95 -17.82
N ILE A 138 -0.15 13.17 -17.30
CA ILE A 138 -0.83 14.31 -17.95
C ILE A 138 -0.21 14.62 -19.32
N ARG A 139 1.12 14.53 -19.44
CA ARG A 139 1.84 14.89 -20.66
C ARG A 139 1.68 13.87 -21.79
N HIS A 140 1.62 12.58 -21.47
CA HIS A 140 1.77 11.52 -22.47
C HIS A 140 0.54 10.63 -22.63
N GLN A 141 -0.36 10.53 -21.64
CA GLN A 141 -1.55 9.70 -21.74
C GLN A 141 -2.62 10.43 -22.58
N PRO A 142 -3.07 9.87 -23.73
CA PRO A 142 -3.97 10.57 -24.65
C PRO A 142 -5.31 11.02 -24.05
N ASN A 143 -5.79 10.33 -23.00
CA ASN A 143 -7.05 10.60 -22.31
C ASN A 143 -6.84 11.04 -20.85
N ALA A 144 -5.68 11.60 -20.51
CA ALA A 144 -5.45 12.11 -19.15
C ALA A 144 -6.27 13.36 -18.81
N ILE A 145 -6.78 14.07 -19.82
CA ILE A 145 -7.51 15.34 -19.71
C ILE A 145 -8.83 15.18 -20.45
N ASN A 146 -9.94 15.39 -19.75
CA ASN A 146 -11.29 15.36 -20.32
C ASN A 146 -11.66 16.69 -20.99
N ASP A 147 -11.31 17.82 -20.35
CA ASP A 147 -11.56 19.17 -20.86
C ASP A 147 -10.60 20.21 -20.25
N THR A 148 -10.74 21.48 -20.64
CA THR A 148 -9.89 22.57 -20.17
C THR A 148 -10.00 22.80 -18.65
N GLY A 149 -11.18 22.62 -18.06
CA GLY A 149 -11.38 22.77 -16.62
C GLY A 149 -10.66 21.67 -15.85
N ASP A 150 -10.77 20.44 -16.32
CA ASP A 150 -10.05 19.27 -15.81
C ASP A 150 -8.51 19.47 -15.90
N TYR A 151 -8.00 19.93 -17.04
CA TYR A 151 -6.58 20.28 -17.18
C TYR A 151 -6.12 21.31 -16.15
N ILE A 152 -6.88 22.40 -15.98
CA ILE A 152 -6.55 23.45 -15.02
C ILE A 152 -6.56 22.87 -13.60
N TYR A 153 -7.53 22.03 -13.26
CA TYR A 153 -7.62 21.43 -11.94
C TYR A 153 -6.43 20.52 -11.63
N GLN A 154 -6.17 19.52 -12.47
CA GLN A 154 -5.09 18.56 -12.26
C GLN A 154 -3.71 19.25 -12.20
N THR A 155 -3.43 20.16 -13.14
CA THR A 155 -2.14 20.88 -13.16
C THR A 155 -1.99 21.86 -12.00
N SER A 156 -3.07 22.52 -11.57
CA SER A 156 -3.06 23.39 -10.39
C SER A 156 -2.84 22.58 -9.12
N ALA A 157 -3.50 21.42 -8.98
CA ALA A 157 -3.32 20.52 -7.85
C ALA A 157 -1.87 20.04 -7.74
N LEU A 158 -1.30 19.52 -8.83
CA LEU A 158 0.10 19.09 -8.87
C LEU A 158 1.09 20.23 -8.60
N THR A 159 0.85 21.41 -9.19
CA THR A 159 1.68 22.60 -8.95
C THR A 159 1.63 23.01 -7.48
N MET A 160 0.43 23.03 -6.88
CA MET A 160 0.24 23.33 -5.47
C MET A 160 0.95 22.30 -4.59
N MET A 161 0.74 21.01 -4.84
CA MET A 161 1.39 19.92 -4.10
C MET A 161 2.91 20.05 -4.13
N ARG A 162 3.51 20.38 -5.28
CA ARG A 162 4.96 20.64 -5.39
C ARG A 162 5.41 21.90 -4.66
N ALA A 163 4.66 22.99 -4.79
CA ALA A 163 5.02 24.27 -4.21
C ALA A 163 4.93 24.27 -2.69
N VAL A 164 3.91 23.61 -2.13
CA VAL A 164 3.72 23.52 -0.68
C VAL A 164 4.62 22.45 -0.07
N PHE A 165 5.02 21.41 -0.82
CA PHE A 165 5.77 20.29 -0.25
C PHE A 165 7.03 20.72 0.50
N PRO A 166 7.97 21.54 -0.01
CA PRO A 166 9.16 21.93 0.76
C PRO A 166 8.85 22.73 2.03
N SER A 167 7.88 23.65 1.96
CA SER A 167 7.55 24.59 3.05
C SER A 167 6.66 23.96 4.13
N PHE A 168 5.74 23.10 3.72
CA PHE A 168 4.79 22.38 4.57
C PHE A 168 5.18 20.92 4.77
N PHE A 169 6.36 20.49 4.29
CA PHE A 169 6.88 19.15 4.57
C PHE A 169 6.76 18.82 6.05
N PRO A 170 7.18 19.67 7.00
CA PRO A 170 7.10 19.34 8.43
C PRO A 170 5.66 19.24 8.95
N SER A 171 4.68 19.81 8.25
CA SER A 171 3.27 19.71 8.57
C SER A 171 2.70 18.36 8.14
N PHE A 172 3.07 17.89 6.93
CA PHE A 172 2.59 16.61 6.40
C PHE A 172 3.42 15.41 6.85
N PHE A 173 4.74 15.52 6.88
CA PHE A 173 5.67 14.45 7.20
C PHE A 173 6.62 14.88 8.31
N ARG A 174 6.69 14.08 9.36
CA ARG A 174 7.54 14.32 10.50
C ARG A 174 9.02 14.24 10.10
N ARG A 175 9.78 15.28 10.44
CA ARG A 175 11.23 15.35 10.12
C ARG A 175 12.03 14.21 10.75
N ASP A 176 11.62 13.70 11.91
CA ASP A 176 12.24 12.56 12.56
C ASP A 176 11.93 11.22 11.87
N LEU A 177 10.88 11.16 11.06
CA LEU A 177 10.47 9.97 10.30
C LEU A 177 10.91 9.99 8.83
N ARG A 178 11.58 11.06 8.37
CA ARG A 178 11.97 11.27 6.96
C ARG A 178 12.82 10.15 6.35
N ARG A 179 13.52 9.37 7.19
CA ARG A 179 14.41 8.26 6.81
C ARG A 179 13.91 6.91 7.33
N GLY A 180 12.63 6.85 7.71
CA GLY A 180 11.96 5.67 8.24
C GLY A 180 11.35 5.89 9.63
N PRO A 181 10.61 4.89 10.16
CA PRO A 181 10.53 3.54 9.63
C PRO A 181 9.76 3.46 8.31
N PHE A 182 10.21 2.57 7.42
CA PHE A 182 9.48 2.21 6.21
C PHE A 182 8.82 0.85 6.45
N ILE A 183 7.53 0.75 6.16
CA ILE A 183 6.71 -0.44 6.43
C ILE A 183 6.36 -1.11 5.12
N PHE A 184 6.49 -2.44 5.06
CA PHE A 184 6.01 -3.22 3.91
C PHE A 184 4.48 -3.21 3.90
N SER A 185 3.90 -2.66 2.84
CA SER A 185 2.48 -2.33 2.74
C SER A 185 1.86 -3.02 1.53
N LEU A 186 0.62 -3.48 1.69
CA LEU A 186 -0.19 -4.04 0.62
C LEU A 186 -0.95 -2.88 -0.04
N THR A 187 -0.38 -2.30 -1.10
CA THR A 187 -0.90 -1.04 -1.68
C THR A 187 -2.19 -1.20 -2.47
N ASP A 188 -2.50 -2.42 -2.93
CA ASP A 188 -3.70 -2.74 -3.68
C ASP A 188 -4.67 -3.65 -2.89
N LEU A 189 -4.74 -3.42 -1.57
CA LEU A 189 -5.62 -4.19 -0.71
C LEU A 189 -7.05 -3.64 -0.78
N HIS A 190 -7.88 -4.17 -1.69
CA HIS A 190 -9.30 -3.86 -1.83
C HIS A 190 -10.22 -5.06 -1.57
N GLN A 191 -11.54 -4.85 -1.56
CA GLN A 191 -12.52 -5.87 -1.11
C GLN A 191 -12.47 -7.16 -1.93
N SER A 192 -12.03 -7.13 -3.19
CA SER A 192 -11.93 -8.34 -4.02
C SER A 192 -10.64 -9.13 -3.75
N ASN A 193 -9.64 -8.48 -3.12
CA ASN A 193 -8.36 -9.09 -2.76
C ASN A 193 -8.36 -9.68 -1.34
N ILE A 194 -9.49 -9.57 -0.63
CA ILE A 194 -9.69 -10.07 0.73
C ILE A 194 -10.76 -11.16 0.70
N PHE A 195 -10.43 -12.33 1.22
CA PHE A 195 -11.38 -13.42 1.44
C PHE A 195 -11.77 -13.50 2.91
N VAL A 196 -13.05 -13.73 3.18
CA VAL A 196 -13.61 -13.81 4.52
C VAL A 196 -14.51 -15.02 4.72
N ASP A 197 -14.66 -15.45 5.97
CA ASP A 197 -15.69 -16.40 6.36
C ASP A 197 -17.07 -15.72 6.55
N GLU A 198 -18.08 -16.52 6.94
CA GLU A 198 -19.44 -16.07 7.20
C GLU A 198 -19.58 -14.99 8.29
N ASN A 199 -18.58 -14.90 9.19
CA ASN A 199 -18.51 -13.94 10.29
C ASN A 199 -17.57 -12.77 9.98
N TRP A 200 -17.14 -12.64 8.73
CA TRP A 200 -16.21 -11.61 8.24
C TRP A 200 -14.80 -11.67 8.85
N HIS A 201 -14.39 -12.86 9.32
CA HIS A 201 -12.98 -13.10 9.65
C HIS A 201 -12.16 -13.25 8.37
N ILE A 202 -11.01 -12.59 8.30
CA ILE A 202 -10.14 -12.67 7.12
C ILE A 202 -9.48 -14.04 7.08
N THR A 203 -9.73 -14.79 6.01
CA THR A 203 -9.19 -16.14 5.83
C THR A 203 -8.02 -16.18 4.87
N SER A 204 -7.98 -15.30 3.89
CA SER A 204 -6.90 -15.22 2.90
C SER A 204 -6.82 -13.83 2.26
N LEU A 205 -5.60 -13.45 1.86
CA LEU A 205 -5.33 -12.28 1.02
C LEU A 205 -4.73 -12.76 -0.30
N VAL A 206 -5.18 -12.19 -1.41
CA VAL A 206 -4.67 -12.51 -2.75
C VAL A 206 -4.12 -11.25 -3.42
N ASP A 207 -3.53 -11.43 -4.60
CA ASP A 207 -3.07 -10.33 -5.46
C ASP A 207 -2.10 -9.35 -4.75
N LEU A 208 -1.03 -9.93 -4.19
CA LEU A 208 -0.05 -9.21 -3.37
C LEU A 208 1.13 -8.66 -4.18
N GLU A 209 1.06 -8.67 -5.50
CA GLU A 209 2.17 -8.34 -6.41
C GLU A 209 2.57 -6.86 -6.38
N TRP A 210 1.65 -5.99 -5.99
CA TRP A 210 1.88 -4.54 -5.82
C TRP A 210 2.45 -4.16 -4.45
N ALA A 211 2.69 -5.13 -3.58
CA ALA A 211 3.18 -4.84 -2.24
C ALA A 211 4.59 -4.23 -2.26
N CYS A 212 4.74 -3.08 -1.62
CA CYS A 212 6.01 -2.36 -1.54
C CYS A 212 6.15 -1.68 -0.18
N SER A 213 7.37 -1.29 0.18
CA SER A 213 7.63 -0.55 1.39
C SER A 213 7.37 0.94 1.21
N LEU A 214 6.64 1.51 2.16
CA LEU A 214 6.24 2.92 2.17
C LEU A 214 6.65 3.60 3.48
N PRO A 215 6.74 4.94 3.52
CA PRO A 215 6.80 5.69 4.77
C PRO A 215 5.66 5.27 5.70
N VAL A 216 5.95 5.09 6.99
CA VAL A 216 4.91 4.72 7.98
C VAL A 216 3.72 5.70 7.99
N GLU A 217 3.97 6.97 7.67
CA GLU A 217 2.96 8.04 7.58
C GLU A 217 2.02 7.89 6.36
N MET A 218 2.38 7.04 5.39
CA MET A 218 1.54 6.68 4.24
C MET A 218 0.76 5.38 4.46
N VAL A 219 0.96 4.69 5.60
CA VAL A 219 0.15 3.51 5.97
C VAL A 219 -1.16 4.01 6.59
N GLN A 220 -2.27 3.74 5.90
CA GLN A 220 -3.55 4.39 6.20
C GLN A 220 -4.70 3.38 6.18
N PRO A 221 -5.82 3.66 6.90
CA PRO A 221 -7.02 2.86 6.77
C PRO A 221 -7.49 2.85 5.31
N PRO A 222 -8.02 1.71 4.82
CA PRO A 222 -8.49 1.62 3.45
C PRO A 222 -9.58 2.65 3.09
N HIS A 223 -9.32 3.44 2.04
CA HIS A 223 -10.23 4.50 1.58
C HIS A 223 -11.61 3.97 1.15
N TRP A 224 -11.67 2.71 0.69
CA TRP A 224 -12.89 2.08 0.16
C TRP A 224 -13.89 1.63 1.22
N PHE A 225 -13.68 1.92 2.52
CA PHE A 225 -14.64 1.57 3.58
C PHE A 225 -16.07 2.07 3.31
N THR A 226 -16.22 3.21 2.63
CA THR A 226 -17.52 3.75 2.25
C THR A 226 -18.10 3.15 0.98
N ALA A 227 -17.37 2.26 0.29
CA ALA A 227 -17.66 1.77 -1.06
C ALA A 227 -17.71 2.89 -2.13
N LEU A 228 -17.15 4.06 -1.82
CA LEU A 228 -17.01 5.17 -2.74
C LEU A 228 -15.60 5.21 -3.30
N ALA A 229 -15.48 5.65 -4.55
CA ALA A 229 -14.19 5.99 -5.15
C ALA A 229 -13.60 7.24 -4.46
N VAL A 230 -12.29 7.43 -4.58
CA VAL A 230 -11.55 8.52 -3.91
C VAL A 230 -12.12 9.90 -4.24
N ASP A 231 -12.47 10.15 -5.50
CA ASP A 231 -13.09 11.38 -6.02
C ASP A 231 -14.51 11.64 -5.47
N LYS A 232 -15.18 10.61 -4.95
CA LYS A 232 -16.54 10.68 -4.40
C LYS A 232 -16.58 10.55 -2.89
N MET A 233 -15.42 10.50 -2.23
CA MET A 233 -15.36 10.24 -0.80
C MET A 233 -15.84 11.44 0.02
N VAL A 234 -16.88 11.23 0.83
CA VAL A 234 -17.37 12.23 1.78
C VAL A 234 -16.62 12.05 3.11
N SER A 235 -15.87 13.08 3.51
CA SER A 235 -14.98 13.05 4.69
C SER A 235 -15.70 12.62 5.96
N GLU A 236 -16.88 13.18 6.23
CA GLU A 236 -17.67 12.93 7.44
C GLU A 236 -18.23 11.51 7.50
N GLU A 237 -18.57 10.92 6.35
CA GLU A 237 -19.04 9.54 6.29
C GLU A 237 -17.89 8.56 6.45
N TYR A 238 -16.77 8.83 5.79
CA TYR A 238 -15.55 8.03 5.91
C TYR A 238 -15.01 8.06 7.35
N ASP A 239 -15.05 9.22 8.01
CA ASP A 239 -14.53 9.38 9.37
C ASP A 239 -15.23 8.46 10.37
N LYS A 240 -16.51 8.12 10.18
CA LYS A 240 -17.23 7.16 11.03
C LYS A 240 -16.58 5.77 11.00
N PHE A 241 -16.36 5.23 9.79
CA PHE A 241 -15.71 3.93 9.60
C PHE A 241 -14.25 3.97 10.06
N ARG A 242 -13.54 5.06 9.75
CA ARG A 242 -12.17 5.28 10.17
C ARG A 242 -12.05 5.28 11.69
N GLN A 243 -12.89 6.01 12.42
CA GLN A 243 -12.86 6.08 13.88
C GLN A 243 -13.12 4.71 14.51
N GLU A 244 -14.08 3.93 13.98
CA GLU A 244 -14.33 2.57 14.45
C GLU A 244 -13.12 1.66 14.25
N PHE A 245 -12.53 1.66 13.04
CA PHE A 245 -11.29 0.93 12.75
C PHE A 245 -10.16 1.36 13.67
N MET A 246 -9.95 2.66 13.86
CA MET A 246 -8.89 3.21 14.72
C MET A 246 -9.06 2.82 16.19
N SER A 247 -10.30 2.75 16.68
CA SER A 247 -10.61 2.27 18.03
C SER A 247 -10.16 0.82 18.20
N ILE A 248 -10.55 -0.06 17.27
CA ILE A 248 -10.18 -1.48 17.28
C ILE A 248 -8.66 -1.66 17.11
N LEU A 249 -8.03 -0.93 16.19
CA LEU A 249 -6.58 -0.94 15.99
C LEU A 249 -5.84 -0.58 17.28
N THR A 250 -6.29 0.44 18.00
CA THR A 250 -5.69 0.86 19.27
C THR A 250 -5.79 -0.25 20.31
N THR A 251 -6.96 -0.91 20.42
CA THR A 251 -7.14 -2.07 21.32
C THR A 251 -6.20 -3.22 20.96
N GLU A 252 -6.15 -3.63 19.69
CA GLU A 252 -5.27 -4.73 19.22
C GLU A 252 -3.78 -4.39 19.38
N GLU A 253 -3.40 -3.12 19.24
CA GLU A 253 -2.03 -2.66 19.47
C GLU A 253 -1.65 -2.76 20.95
N GLU A 254 -2.54 -2.35 21.86
CA GLU A 254 -2.34 -2.48 23.31
C GLU A 254 -2.24 -3.94 23.77
N GLU A 255 -3.09 -4.83 23.26
CA GLU A 255 -3.04 -6.26 23.58
C GLU A 255 -1.73 -6.92 23.12
N ASN A 256 -1.25 -6.55 21.93
CA ASN A 256 0.05 -6.97 21.41
C ASN A 256 1.21 -6.48 22.30
N HIS A 257 1.11 -5.28 22.88
CA HIS A 257 2.11 -4.75 23.81
C HIS A 257 2.10 -5.49 25.15
N ARG A 258 0.92 -5.76 25.73
CA ARG A 258 0.79 -6.47 27.01
C ARG A 258 1.30 -7.90 26.95
N SER A 259 1.13 -8.57 25.81
CA SER A 259 1.58 -9.95 25.58
C SER A 259 3.10 -10.10 25.42
N ARG A 260 3.85 -9.00 25.26
CA ARG A 260 5.31 -9.01 25.12
C ARG A 260 6.00 -8.79 26.47
N HIS A 261 6.29 -9.87 27.18
CA HIS A 261 7.28 -9.83 28.27
C HIS A 261 8.70 -9.71 27.69
N GLY A 262 9.16 -8.48 27.50
CA GLY A 262 10.56 -8.14 27.19
C GLY A 262 10.86 -7.99 25.70
N GLY A 263 11.06 -6.74 25.24
CA GLY A 263 11.65 -6.46 23.94
C GLY A 263 11.27 -5.09 23.36
N PHE A 264 12.17 -4.12 23.52
CA PHE A 264 12.19 -2.73 22.99
C PHE A 264 10.99 -1.83 23.35
N PRO A 265 11.22 -0.58 23.83
CA PRO A 265 10.14 0.39 23.93
C PRO A 265 9.62 0.69 22.52
N ALA A 266 8.37 0.35 22.25
CA ALA A 266 7.71 0.76 21.02
C ALA A 266 7.42 2.26 21.10
N THR A 267 8.41 3.07 20.71
CA THR A 267 8.27 4.53 20.75
C THR A 267 7.34 5.07 19.67
N LEU A 268 7.00 4.27 18.66
CA LEU A 268 6.10 4.67 17.59
C LEU A 268 4.96 3.65 17.46
N LYS A 269 3.78 4.03 17.93
CA LYS A 269 2.52 3.31 17.72
C LYS A 269 1.94 3.65 16.36
N LEU A 270 1.48 2.63 15.62
CA LEU A 270 0.83 2.83 14.33
C LEU A 270 -0.46 3.62 14.50
N SER A 271 -1.22 3.35 15.58
CA SER A 271 -2.46 4.08 15.87
C SER A 271 -2.22 5.58 16.08
N ASP A 272 -1.12 5.94 16.75
CA ASP A 272 -0.73 7.35 16.97
C ASP A 272 -0.30 8.01 15.66
N VAL A 273 0.49 7.33 14.84
CA VAL A 273 0.89 7.83 13.51
C VAL A 273 -0.35 8.10 12.66
N MET A 274 -1.24 7.12 12.51
CA MET A 274 -2.47 7.25 11.71
C MET A 274 -3.38 8.38 12.22
N ARG A 275 -3.44 8.60 13.55
CA ARG A 275 -4.19 9.71 14.14
C ARG A 275 -3.55 11.05 13.78
N THR A 276 -2.23 11.18 13.88
CA THR A 276 -1.50 12.40 13.51
C THR A 276 -1.64 12.69 12.01
N THR A 277 -1.51 11.69 11.14
CA THR A 277 -1.61 11.87 9.69
C THR A 277 -3.01 12.29 9.25
N TRP A 278 -4.05 11.86 9.96
CA TRP A 278 -5.41 12.35 9.74
C TRP A 278 -5.53 13.84 10.12
N ASN A 279 -5.10 14.20 11.33
CA ASN A 279 -5.23 15.57 11.85
C ASN A 279 -4.45 16.61 11.05
N ASN A 280 -3.28 16.23 10.51
CA ASN A 280 -2.42 17.15 9.76
C ASN A 280 -2.68 17.14 8.24
N GLY A 281 -3.65 16.35 7.76
CA GLY A 281 -3.99 16.25 6.34
C GLY A 281 -3.04 15.37 5.50
N THR A 282 -2.03 14.75 6.10
CA THR A 282 -1.14 13.77 5.44
C THR A 282 -1.89 12.59 4.84
N PHE A 283 -3.01 12.20 5.46
CA PHE A 283 -3.93 11.21 4.92
C PHE A 283 -4.33 11.57 3.48
N TRP A 284 -4.94 12.74 3.31
CA TRP A 284 -5.43 13.25 2.03
C TRP A 284 -4.30 13.47 1.03
N TYR A 285 -3.18 14.04 1.48
CA TYR A 285 -2.02 14.26 0.63
C TYR A 285 -1.46 12.94 0.07
N SER A 286 -1.32 11.91 0.92
CA SER A 286 -0.79 10.61 0.50
C SER A 286 -1.78 9.84 -0.38
N LEU A 287 -3.08 9.96 -0.10
CA LEU A 287 -4.13 9.37 -0.92
C LEU A 287 -4.14 9.98 -2.34
N ALA A 288 -4.01 11.31 -2.44
CA ALA A 288 -3.87 12.01 -3.71
C ALA A 288 -2.58 11.61 -4.46
N LEU A 289 -1.46 11.44 -3.76
CA LEU A 289 -0.22 10.94 -4.38
C LEU A 289 -0.36 9.51 -4.93
N SER A 290 -1.08 8.65 -4.21
CA SER A 290 -1.14 7.22 -4.52
C SER A 290 -2.18 6.86 -5.58
N SER A 291 -3.17 7.73 -5.82
CA SER A 291 -4.24 7.49 -6.78
C SER A 291 -4.21 8.51 -7.92
N PRO A 292 -4.16 8.08 -9.20
CA PRO A 292 -4.38 8.96 -10.34
C PRO A 292 -5.73 9.69 -10.27
N THR A 293 -6.78 9.04 -9.74
CA THR A 293 -8.10 9.67 -9.55
C THR A 293 -8.14 10.64 -8.37
N GLY A 294 -7.20 10.56 -7.44
CA GLY A 294 -7.11 11.49 -6.31
C GLY A 294 -6.60 12.89 -6.69
N ILE A 295 -6.10 13.05 -7.92
CA ILE A 295 -5.70 14.34 -8.52
C ILE A 295 -6.74 14.85 -9.53
N PHE A 296 -7.76 14.02 -9.81
CA PHE A 296 -8.87 14.30 -10.72
C PHE A 296 -9.99 15.11 -10.05
#